data_AF-A0AA48RDI5-F1
#
_entry.id   AF-A0AA48RDI5-F1
#
_cell.length_a   1.000
_cell.length_b   1.000
_cell.length_c   1.000
_cell.angle_alpha   90.00
_cell.angle_beta   90.00
_cell.angle_gamma   90.00
#
_symmetry.space_group_name_H-M   'P 1'
#
loop_
_entity.id
_entity.type
_entity.pdbx_description
1 polymer ?
#
loop_
_entity_poly.entity_id
_entity_poly.type
_entity_poly.pdbx_seq_one_letter_code
_entity_poly.pdbx_strand_id
1 'polypeptide(L)'
;MRRQRLASVQWQYVRFGLMLVIGTVTATFLCFLLMHIAWANDPKIRLLYSTLVDDPELSQWLAANLQIKLPAEPDWVIMLAAFAVSLAVGTVLGVISGYIFGNLLKKRLYVLGEATMNLSRGRLSYRVPDLGADEIGELGWQFNRLASQWEEQVASLQRLSNHNAALAEQLKQAAVTEERQRLARELHDAVSQQLFAIAMTTAALKRLVEKNPQRAAQQIELVEEMAAAAQAEMRALLLHLRPATLQNKTLKEAIVDLLEELSRKNTLAISWEIEDVEGLPSGIEDHLFRILQESLSNTLRHARANQIAVKLFTLQGQVRLRVTDDGVGFNPEGEKLTSYGLRSMRERVAELGGSLDIYSAVGKGTQIEVRIPVMPQTEQEGSEHP
;
A
#
# COMPACT_ATOMS: atom_id res chain seq x y z
N MET A 1 6.70 0.21 30.07
CA MET A 1 7.54 1.32 30.59
C MET A 1 6.81 2.66 30.85
N ARG A 2 5.72 3.05 30.15
CA ARG A 2 5.11 4.42 30.33
C ARG A 2 4.33 4.69 31.62
N ARG A 3 3.72 3.68 32.28
CA ARG A 3 2.96 3.88 33.54
C ARG A 3 3.81 4.49 34.68
N GLN A 4 5.12 4.25 34.68
CA GLN A 4 6.04 4.78 35.70
C GLN A 4 6.17 6.31 35.65
N ARG A 5 6.06 6.94 34.46
CA ARG A 5 6.23 8.41 34.31
C ARG A 5 5.02 9.24 34.74
N LEU A 6 3.83 8.68 34.78
CA LEU A 6 2.64 9.42 35.25
C LEU A 6 2.49 9.33 36.77
N ALA A 7 3.00 8.26 37.39
CA ALA A 7 3.15 8.19 38.84
C ALA A 7 4.14 9.25 39.35
N SER A 8 5.17 9.62 38.57
CA SER A 8 6.13 10.64 38.99
C SER A 8 5.52 12.04 39.09
N VAL A 9 4.54 12.40 38.26
CA VAL A 9 3.86 13.71 38.33
C VAL A 9 3.16 13.86 39.68
N GLN A 10 2.43 12.83 40.11
CA GLN A 10 1.73 12.83 41.39
C GLN A 10 2.70 13.01 42.58
N TRP A 11 3.81 12.27 42.59
CA TRP A 11 4.83 12.38 43.63
C TRP A 11 5.64 13.68 43.56
N GLN A 12 5.76 14.30 42.38
CA GLN A 12 6.38 15.63 42.23
C GLN A 12 5.57 16.71 42.94
N TYR A 13 4.23 16.71 42.81
CA TYR A 13 3.38 17.68 43.51
C TYR A 13 3.38 17.45 45.02
N VAL A 14 3.36 16.19 45.48
CA VAL A 14 3.52 15.86 46.91
C VAL A 14 4.87 16.37 47.43
N ARG A 15 5.97 16.13 46.71
CA ARG A 15 7.30 16.60 47.09
C ARG A 15 7.39 18.12 47.09
N PHE A 16 6.79 18.80 46.12
CA PHE A 16 6.76 20.25 46.06
C PHE A 16 5.98 20.86 47.23
N GLY A 17 4.78 20.33 47.53
CA GLY A 17 3.98 20.75 48.68
C GLY A 17 4.73 20.55 50.00
N LEU A 18 5.42 19.41 50.15
CA LEU A 18 6.22 19.11 51.33
C LEU A 18 7.45 20.01 51.45
N MET A 19 8.17 20.30 50.36
CA MET A 19 9.28 21.27 50.36
C MET A 19 8.83 22.67 50.74
N LEU A 20 7.68 23.13 50.21
CA LEU A 20 7.13 24.45 50.51
C LEU A 20 6.76 24.56 51.99
N VAL A 21 6.08 23.55 52.55
CA VAL A 21 5.74 23.48 53.97
C VAL A 21 6.98 23.46 54.86
N ILE A 22 7.95 22.59 54.57
CA ILE A 22 9.17 22.50 55.38
C ILE A 22 9.90 23.84 55.34
N GLY A 23 10.05 24.45 54.16
CA GLY A 23 10.70 25.74 53.99
C GLY A 23 10.00 26.87 54.76
N THR A 24 8.67 26.99 54.66
CA THR A 24 7.93 28.04 55.38
C THR A 24 7.98 27.85 56.89
N VAL A 25 7.70 26.63 57.39
CA VAL A 25 7.67 26.35 58.83
C VAL A 25 9.04 26.49 59.47
N THR A 26 10.11 26.05 58.79
CA THR A 26 11.49 26.21 59.29
C THR A 26 11.95 27.67 59.28
N ALA A 27 11.64 28.45 58.24
CA ALA A 27 11.95 29.88 58.19
C ALA A 27 11.23 30.66 59.29
N THR A 28 9.93 30.39 59.50
CA THR A 28 9.15 31.00 60.58
C THR A 28 9.74 30.67 61.95
N PHE A 29 10.11 29.40 62.18
CA PHE A 29 10.75 28.98 63.43
C PHE A 29 12.11 29.65 63.66
N LEU A 30 12.93 29.77 62.61
CA LEU A 30 14.23 30.44 62.71
C LEU A 30 14.07 31.92 63.11
N CYS A 31 13.06 32.62 62.56
CA CYS A 31 12.74 33.99 62.98
C CYS A 31 12.35 34.07 64.45
N PHE A 32 11.46 33.18 64.92
CA PHE A 32 11.07 33.13 66.33
C PHE A 32 12.26 32.80 67.25
N LEU A 33 13.13 31.88 66.83
CA LEU A 33 14.34 31.52 67.57
C LEU A 33 15.31 32.70 67.69
N LEU A 34 15.54 33.43 66.59
CA LEU A 34 16.37 34.64 66.60
C LEU A 34 15.79 35.72 67.52
N MET A 35 14.46 35.91 67.50
CA MET A 35 13.76 36.84 68.38
C MET A 35 13.91 36.45 69.86
N HIS A 36 13.81 35.16 70.18
CA HIS A 36 14.01 34.63 71.53
C HIS A 36 15.45 34.82 72.01
N ILE A 37 16.45 34.52 71.16
CA ILE A 37 17.88 34.74 71.49
C ILE A 37 18.15 36.24 71.74
N ALA A 38 17.57 37.12 70.92
CA ALA A 38 17.70 38.56 71.09
C ALA A 38 17.09 39.04 72.41
N TRP A 39 15.91 38.53 72.78
CA TRP A 39 15.25 38.80 74.07
C TRP A 39 16.06 38.29 75.27
N ALA A 40 16.69 37.12 75.16
CA ALA A 40 17.49 36.54 76.22
C ALA A 40 18.78 37.34 76.50
N ASN A 41 19.43 37.86 75.46
CA ASN A 41 20.76 38.46 75.56
C ASN A 41 20.77 40.00 75.66
N ASP A 42 19.75 40.72 75.17
CA ASP A 42 19.72 42.19 75.19
C ASP A 42 18.69 42.72 76.22
N PRO A 43 19.13 43.41 77.29
CA PRO A 43 18.23 43.95 78.30
C PRO A 43 17.28 45.03 77.77
N LYS A 44 17.61 45.74 76.68
CA LYS A 44 16.70 46.72 76.06
C LYS A 44 15.52 46.02 75.40
N ILE A 45 15.77 44.90 74.70
CA ILE A 45 14.73 44.10 74.04
C ILE A 45 13.84 43.44 75.09
N ARG A 46 14.42 42.99 76.21
CA ARG A 46 13.65 42.46 77.34
C ARG A 46 12.69 43.47 77.94
N LEU A 47 13.15 44.71 78.16
CA LEU A 47 12.33 45.81 78.66
C LEU A 47 11.20 46.15 77.66
N LEU A 48 11.52 46.18 76.37
CA LEU A 48 10.57 46.48 75.30
C LEU A 48 9.47 45.42 75.20
N TYR A 49 9.84 44.14 75.39
CA TYR A 49 8.88 43.04 75.45
C TYR A 49 7.99 43.12 76.68
N SER A 50 8.56 43.34 77.87
CA SER A 50 7.75 43.48 79.10
C SER A 50 6.78 44.66 79.02
N THR A 51 7.20 45.81 78.48
CA THR A 51 6.30 46.96 78.27
C THR A 51 5.16 46.65 77.30
N LEU A 52 5.38 45.76 76.32
CA LEU A 52 4.34 45.34 75.38
C LEU A 52 3.36 44.35 76.01
N VAL A 53 3.87 43.42 76.84
CA VAL A 53 3.04 42.42 77.53
C VAL A 53 2.18 43.05 78.62
N ASP A 54 2.71 44.07 79.30
CA ASP A 54 2.02 44.80 80.37
C ASP A 54 1.05 45.89 79.86
N ASP A 55 0.95 46.12 78.54
CA ASP A 55 0.01 47.06 77.96
C ASP A 55 -1.45 46.56 78.15
N PRO A 56 -2.29 47.25 78.95
CA PRO A 56 -3.65 46.82 79.24
C PRO A 56 -4.54 46.83 77.99
N GLU A 57 -4.35 47.78 77.07
CA GLU A 57 -5.18 47.89 75.87
C GLU A 57 -4.89 46.73 74.91
N LEU A 58 -3.60 46.43 74.71
CA LEU A 58 -3.18 45.34 73.83
C LEU A 58 -3.59 43.97 74.37
N SER A 59 -3.37 43.72 75.66
CA SER A 59 -3.69 42.44 76.29
C SER A 59 -5.20 42.17 76.33
N GLN A 60 -6.01 43.21 76.62
CA GLN A 60 -7.47 43.11 76.62
C GLN A 60 -8.03 42.93 75.20
N TRP A 61 -7.45 43.61 74.20
CA TRP A 61 -7.81 43.43 72.81
C TRP A 61 -7.47 42.02 72.29
N LEU A 62 -6.28 41.51 72.60
CA LEU A 62 -5.86 40.16 72.20
C LEU A 62 -6.74 39.08 72.84
N ALA A 63 -7.10 39.24 74.10
CA ALA A 63 -8.00 38.32 74.78
C ALA A 63 -9.42 38.36 74.21
N ALA A 64 -9.95 39.56 73.90
CA ALA A 64 -11.30 39.73 73.38
C ALA A 64 -11.46 39.23 71.92
N ASN A 65 -10.46 39.45 71.08
CA ASN A 65 -10.57 39.20 69.64
C ASN A 65 -9.93 37.88 69.20
N LEU A 66 -8.83 37.46 69.85
CA LEU A 66 -8.09 36.26 69.47
C LEU A 66 -8.06 35.19 70.56
N GLN A 67 -8.56 35.47 71.77
CA GLN A 67 -8.48 34.56 72.93
C GLN A 67 -7.04 34.14 73.27
N ILE A 68 -6.05 34.99 72.93
CA ILE A 68 -4.63 34.72 73.19
C ILE A 68 -4.18 35.54 74.40
N LYS A 69 -3.54 34.89 75.37
CA LYS A 69 -2.82 35.55 76.46
C LYS A 69 -1.32 35.51 76.17
N LEU A 70 -0.69 36.68 76.09
CA LEU A 70 0.76 36.78 75.91
C LEU A 70 1.46 36.13 77.13
N PRO A 71 2.41 35.21 76.93
CA PRO A 71 3.18 34.64 78.02
C PRO A 71 4.11 35.69 78.62
N ALA A 72 4.32 35.65 79.93
CA ALA A 72 5.20 36.61 80.63
C ALA A 72 6.67 36.46 80.23
N GLU A 73 7.08 35.25 79.83
CA GLU A 73 8.39 34.95 79.25
C GLU A 73 8.19 34.07 78.00
N PRO A 74 8.95 34.29 76.93
CA PRO A 74 8.92 33.41 75.77
C PRO A 74 9.49 32.03 76.13
N ASP A 75 8.62 31.07 76.46
CA ASP A 75 9.01 29.70 76.82
C ASP A 75 9.45 28.90 75.59
N TRP A 76 10.71 28.45 75.60
CA TRP A 76 11.29 27.67 74.51
C TRP A 76 10.60 26.31 74.31
N VAL A 77 10.02 25.72 75.37
CA VAL A 77 9.30 24.43 75.30
C VAL A 77 8.01 24.59 74.50
N ILE A 78 7.26 25.65 74.79
CA ILE A 78 6.01 25.97 74.07
C ILE A 78 6.31 26.29 72.61
N MET A 79 7.39 27.04 72.33
CA MET A 79 7.81 27.35 70.97
C MET A 79 8.21 26.10 70.18
N LEU A 80 8.95 25.17 70.80
CA LEU A 80 9.34 23.90 70.18
C LEU A 80 8.14 22.97 69.94
N ALA A 81 7.21 22.91 70.89
CA ALA A 81 5.95 22.17 70.73
C ALA A 81 5.09 22.74 69.60
N ALA A 82 4.91 24.06 69.55
CA ALA A 82 4.18 24.75 68.49
C ALA A 82 4.81 24.54 67.10
N PHE A 83 6.15 24.55 67.02
CA PHE A 83 6.88 24.23 65.81
C PHE A 83 6.63 22.78 65.36
N ALA A 84 6.77 21.81 66.27
CA ALA A 84 6.56 20.40 65.96
C ALA A 84 5.13 20.13 65.47
N VAL A 85 4.13 20.73 66.11
CA VAL A 85 2.72 20.64 65.70
C VAL A 85 2.51 21.28 64.33
N SER A 86 3.03 22.49 64.11
CA SER A 86 2.88 23.20 62.83
C SER A 86 3.54 22.44 61.67
N LEU A 87 4.70 21.85 61.92
CA LEU A 87 5.41 21.02 60.94
C LEU A 87 4.61 19.74 60.61
N ALA A 88 4.07 19.08 61.63
CA ALA A 88 3.25 17.88 61.44
C ALA A 88 1.97 18.19 60.64
N VAL A 89 1.22 19.22 61.03
CA VAL A 89 -0.02 19.64 60.35
C VAL A 89 0.27 20.08 58.93
N GLY A 90 1.28 20.93 58.73
CA GLY A 90 1.68 21.38 57.40
C GLY A 90 2.07 20.21 56.50
N THR A 91 2.82 19.23 57.01
CA THR A 91 3.28 18.08 56.22
C THR A 91 2.08 17.24 55.75
N VAL A 92 1.12 16.99 56.65
CA VAL A 92 -0.12 16.26 56.32
C VAL A 92 -0.91 17.02 55.24
N LEU A 93 -1.11 18.33 55.41
CA LEU A 93 -1.83 19.15 54.44
C LEU A 93 -1.12 19.21 53.08
N GLY A 94 0.20 19.35 53.06
CA GLY A 94 1.02 19.35 51.85
C GLY A 94 0.95 18.02 51.09
N VAL A 95 1.00 16.90 51.81
CA VAL A 95 0.85 15.55 51.21
C VAL A 95 -0.56 15.37 50.64
N ILE A 96 -1.60 15.71 51.38
CA ILE A 96 -2.99 15.58 50.93
C ILE A 96 -3.23 16.46 49.69
N SER A 97 -2.87 17.74 49.75
CA SER A 97 -3.04 18.69 48.63
C SER A 97 -2.28 18.24 47.38
N GLY A 98 -0.99 17.87 47.53
CA GLY A 98 -0.17 17.38 46.44
C GLY A 98 -0.70 16.08 45.83
N TYR A 99 -1.23 15.17 46.65
CA TYR A 99 -1.84 13.93 46.18
C TYR A 99 -3.11 14.19 45.37
N ILE A 100 -4.00 15.06 45.85
CA ILE A 100 -5.25 15.42 45.17
C ILE A 100 -4.95 16.07 43.82
N PHE A 101 -4.14 17.14 43.81
CA PHE A 101 -3.83 17.88 42.59
C PHE A 101 -3.08 17.01 41.58
N GLY A 102 -2.07 16.26 42.05
CA GLY A 102 -1.32 15.34 41.23
C GLY A 102 -2.18 14.24 40.60
N ASN A 103 -3.16 13.71 41.34
CA ASN A 103 -4.06 12.67 40.81
C ASN A 103 -5.07 13.23 39.79
N LEU A 104 -5.60 14.44 40.00
CA LEU A 104 -6.47 15.12 39.04
C LEU A 104 -5.75 15.35 37.70
N LEU A 105 -4.54 15.92 37.76
CA LEU A 105 -3.71 16.18 36.59
C LEU A 105 -3.34 14.88 35.85
N LYS A 106 -2.94 13.86 36.61
CA LYS A 106 -2.58 12.54 36.07
C LYS A 106 -3.73 11.89 35.30
N LYS A 107 -4.97 11.96 35.81
CA LYS A 107 -6.15 11.40 35.12
C LYS A 107 -6.38 12.08 33.78
N ARG A 108 -6.34 13.40 33.72
CA ARG A 108 -6.55 14.16 32.46
C ARG A 108 -5.44 13.88 31.43
N LEU A 109 -4.18 13.86 31.86
CA LEU A 109 -3.04 13.52 31.00
C LEU A 109 -3.11 12.08 30.49
N TYR A 110 -3.60 11.14 31.31
CA TYR A 110 -3.79 9.75 30.89
C TYR A 110 -4.81 9.65 29.74
N VAL A 111 -5.92 10.39 29.80
CA VAL A 111 -6.94 10.42 28.74
C VAL A 111 -6.37 10.95 27.42
N LEU A 112 -5.59 12.04 27.44
CA LEU A 112 -4.90 12.54 26.24
C LEU A 112 -3.87 11.53 25.70
N GLY A 113 -3.14 10.86 26.60
CA GLY A 113 -2.22 9.80 26.22
C GLY A 113 -2.92 8.60 25.57
N GLU A 114 -4.10 8.22 26.06
CA GLU A 114 -4.92 7.17 25.47
C GLU A 114 -5.48 7.58 24.11
N ALA A 115 -5.94 8.84 23.98
CA ALA A 115 -6.44 9.38 22.73
C ALA A 115 -5.39 9.36 21.62
N THR A 116 -4.17 9.82 21.91
CA THR A 116 -3.03 9.77 20.98
C THR A 116 -2.66 8.34 20.59
N MET A 117 -2.73 7.39 21.54
CA MET A 117 -2.51 5.98 21.23
C MET A 117 -3.59 5.40 20.31
N ASN A 118 -4.87 5.72 20.55
CA ASN A 118 -5.96 5.29 19.67
C ASN A 118 -5.78 5.85 18.25
N LEU A 119 -5.43 7.13 18.12
CA LEU A 119 -5.15 7.78 16.84
C LEU A 119 -3.99 7.09 16.10
N SER A 120 -2.88 6.82 16.80
CA SER A 120 -1.71 6.12 16.21
C SER A 120 -2.02 4.69 15.74
N ARG A 121 -3.04 4.05 16.30
CA ARG A 121 -3.53 2.72 15.90
C ARG A 121 -4.58 2.77 14.79
N GLY A 122 -4.82 3.95 14.21
CA GLY A 122 -5.79 4.15 13.13
C GLY A 122 -7.23 4.29 13.59
N ARG A 123 -7.52 4.39 14.90
CA ARG A 123 -8.87 4.63 15.42
C ARG A 123 -9.18 6.13 15.42
N LEU A 124 -9.38 6.68 14.23
CA LEU A 124 -9.57 8.11 14.01
C LEU A 124 -10.85 8.66 14.65
N SER A 125 -11.87 7.82 14.87
CA SER A 125 -13.17 8.23 15.42
C SER A 125 -13.17 8.45 16.94
N TYR A 126 -12.09 8.11 17.65
CA TYR A 126 -11.98 8.39 19.07
C TYR A 126 -11.93 9.91 19.31
N ARG A 127 -12.63 10.39 20.34
CA ARG A 127 -12.62 11.80 20.76
C ARG A 127 -12.30 11.91 22.24
N VAL A 128 -11.47 12.89 22.57
CA VAL A 128 -11.15 13.25 23.94
C VAL A 128 -12.41 13.85 24.59
N PRO A 129 -12.85 13.34 25.75
CA PRO A 129 -13.96 13.94 26.50
C PRO A 129 -13.58 15.33 27.03
N ASP A 130 -14.56 16.11 27.48
CA ASP A 130 -14.28 17.42 28.07
C ASP A 130 -13.37 17.31 29.30
N LEU A 131 -12.20 17.96 29.25
CA LEU A 131 -11.19 17.96 30.31
C LEU A 131 -11.23 19.24 31.16
N GLY A 132 -12.17 20.15 30.88
CA GLY A 132 -12.32 21.44 31.56
C GLY A 132 -12.00 22.63 30.66
N ALA A 133 -12.00 23.82 31.25
CA ALA A 133 -11.77 25.09 30.56
C ALA A 133 -10.33 25.63 30.72
N ASP A 134 -9.42 24.82 31.25
CA ASP A 134 -8.00 25.16 31.37
C ASP A 134 -7.20 24.76 30.12
N GLU A 135 -5.90 24.95 30.14
CA GLU A 135 -5.00 24.68 29.01
C GLU A 135 -5.03 23.20 28.61
N ILE A 136 -5.30 22.28 29.54
CA ILE A 136 -5.42 20.85 29.25
C ILE A 136 -6.74 20.56 28.54
N GLY A 137 -7.80 21.23 28.97
CA GLY A 137 -9.06 21.33 28.24
C GLY A 137 -8.85 21.74 26.79
N GLU A 138 -8.20 22.87 26.58
CA GLU A 138 -7.91 23.40 25.24
C GLU A 138 -7.15 22.41 24.36
N LEU A 139 -6.13 21.74 24.90
CA LEU A 139 -5.39 20.68 24.19
C LEU A 139 -6.30 19.53 23.78
N GLY A 140 -7.29 19.15 24.60
CA GLY A 140 -8.30 18.15 24.25
C GLY A 140 -9.18 18.58 23.07
N TRP A 141 -9.64 19.83 23.06
CA TRP A 141 -10.41 20.40 21.95
C TRP A 141 -9.60 20.49 20.66
N GLN A 142 -8.36 20.97 20.73
CA GLN A 142 -7.44 21.03 19.59
C GLN A 142 -7.13 19.63 19.03
N PHE A 143 -6.93 18.65 19.91
CA PHE A 143 -6.76 17.25 19.51
C PHE A 143 -7.97 16.74 18.73
N ASN A 144 -9.19 16.99 19.22
CA ASN A 144 -10.42 16.59 18.54
C ASN A 144 -10.56 17.24 17.16
N ARG A 145 -10.17 18.50 17.02
CA ARG A 145 -10.16 19.21 15.72
C ARG A 145 -9.19 18.54 14.74
N LEU A 146 -7.97 18.23 15.18
CA LEU A 146 -6.98 17.52 14.36
C LEU A 146 -7.45 16.13 13.98
N ALA A 147 -8.07 15.39 14.92
CA ALA A 147 -8.62 14.07 14.66
C ALA A 147 -9.71 14.11 13.57
N SER A 148 -10.64 15.06 13.63
CA SER A 148 -11.66 15.24 12.59
C SER A 148 -11.07 15.62 11.23
N GLN A 149 -10.11 16.55 11.19
CA GLN A 149 -9.43 16.91 9.93
C GLN A 149 -8.68 15.73 9.32
N TRP A 150 -8.02 14.92 10.13
CA TRP A 150 -7.31 13.74 9.67
C TRP A 150 -8.27 12.66 9.17
N GLU A 151 -9.39 12.44 9.86
CA GLU A 151 -10.46 11.53 9.42
C GLU A 151 -11.01 11.92 8.04
N GLU A 152 -11.28 13.21 7.81
CA GLU A 152 -11.69 13.73 6.49
C GLU A 152 -10.60 13.56 5.41
N GLN A 153 -9.33 13.80 5.75
CA GLN A 153 -8.22 13.59 4.82
C GLN A 153 -8.06 12.13 4.41
N VAL A 154 -8.14 11.20 5.37
CA VAL A 154 -8.08 9.75 5.06
C VAL A 154 -9.26 9.33 4.20
N ALA A 155 -10.47 9.80 4.51
CA ALA A 155 -11.65 9.51 3.70
C ALA A 155 -11.53 10.05 2.27
N SER A 156 -10.97 11.25 2.09
CA SER A 156 -10.77 11.82 0.74
C SER A 156 -9.70 11.07 -0.06
N LEU A 157 -8.59 10.68 0.56
CA LEU A 157 -7.56 9.84 -0.07
C LEU A 157 -8.11 8.46 -0.49
N GLN A 158 -8.93 7.83 0.36
CA GLN A 158 -9.59 6.57 0.02
C GLN A 158 -10.53 6.73 -1.19
N ARG A 159 -11.33 7.80 -1.23
CA ARG A 159 -12.20 8.09 -2.38
C ARG A 159 -11.39 8.31 -3.66
N LEU A 160 -10.29 9.07 -3.60
CA LEU A 160 -9.40 9.29 -4.75
C LEU A 160 -8.76 7.98 -5.23
N SER A 161 -8.27 7.16 -4.32
CA SER A 161 -7.70 5.84 -4.64
C SER A 161 -8.71 4.95 -5.35
N ASN A 162 -9.94 4.87 -4.83
CA ASN A 162 -11.01 4.06 -5.43
C ASN A 162 -11.43 4.62 -6.79
N HIS A 163 -11.51 5.94 -6.94
CA HIS A 163 -11.84 6.59 -8.20
C HIS A 163 -10.76 6.34 -9.26
N ASN A 164 -9.49 6.46 -8.90
CA ASN A 164 -8.36 6.18 -9.79
C ASN A 164 -8.35 4.71 -10.24
N ALA A 165 -8.61 3.77 -9.32
CA ALA A 165 -8.72 2.35 -9.66
C ALA A 165 -9.87 2.09 -10.65
N ALA A 166 -11.04 2.70 -10.42
CA ALA A 166 -12.18 2.59 -11.33
C ALA A 166 -11.88 3.21 -12.71
N LEU A 167 -11.24 4.38 -12.76
CA LEU A 167 -10.84 5.04 -14.00
C LEU A 167 -9.82 4.21 -14.78
N ALA A 168 -8.83 3.63 -14.10
CA ALA A 168 -7.83 2.76 -14.73
C ALA A 168 -8.49 1.53 -15.39
N GLU A 169 -9.46 0.92 -14.73
CA GLU A 169 -10.22 -0.20 -15.30
C GLU A 169 -11.07 0.23 -16.50
N GLN A 170 -11.74 1.40 -16.43
CA GLN A 170 -12.49 1.95 -17.56
C GLN A 170 -11.59 2.25 -18.77
N LEU A 171 -10.42 2.85 -18.54
CA LEU A 171 -9.45 3.13 -19.61
C LEU A 171 -8.95 1.84 -20.25
N LYS A 172 -8.66 0.81 -19.44
CA LYS A 172 -8.27 -0.52 -19.94
C LYS A 172 -9.37 -1.13 -20.82
N GLN A 173 -10.63 -1.07 -20.39
CA GLN A 173 -11.76 -1.59 -21.16
C GLN A 173 -12.01 -0.81 -22.45
N ALA A 174 -11.88 0.52 -22.40
CA ALA A 174 -11.99 1.39 -23.57
C ALA A 174 -10.88 1.07 -24.58
N ALA A 175 -9.63 0.97 -24.14
CA ALA A 175 -8.49 0.61 -25.01
C ALA A 175 -8.68 -0.76 -25.67
N VAL A 176 -9.14 -1.77 -24.93
CA VAL A 176 -9.46 -3.11 -25.48
C VAL A 176 -10.58 -3.02 -26.53
N THR A 177 -11.60 -2.19 -26.29
CA THR A 177 -12.73 -2.04 -27.22
C THR A 177 -12.33 -1.30 -28.49
N GLU A 178 -11.56 -0.22 -28.36
CA GLU A 178 -11.02 0.54 -29.49
C GLU A 178 -10.11 -0.34 -30.35
N GLU A 179 -9.25 -1.15 -29.74
CA GLU A 179 -8.38 -2.08 -30.45
C GLU A 179 -9.19 -3.16 -31.19
N ARG A 180 -10.23 -3.72 -30.56
CA ARG A 180 -11.14 -4.66 -31.25
C ARG A 180 -11.84 -4.02 -32.45
N GLN A 181 -12.28 -2.76 -32.34
CA GLN A 181 -12.90 -2.05 -33.46
C GLN A 181 -11.89 -1.74 -34.57
N ARG A 182 -10.66 -1.36 -34.22
CA ARG A 182 -9.57 -1.16 -35.18
C ARG A 182 -9.27 -2.45 -35.94
N LEU A 183 -9.08 -3.56 -35.22
CA LEU A 183 -8.86 -4.89 -35.81
C LEU A 183 -10.02 -5.32 -36.71
N ALA A 184 -11.27 -5.08 -36.30
CA ALA A 184 -12.44 -5.40 -37.11
C ALA A 184 -12.48 -4.60 -38.43
N ARG A 185 -12.09 -3.31 -38.41
CA ARG A 185 -11.97 -2.49 -39.62
C ARG A 185 -10.84 -2.96 -40.52
N GLU A 186 -9.65 -3.19 -39.97
CA GLU A 186 -8.50 -3.73 -40.72
C GLU A 186 -8.84 -5.07 -41.37
N LEU A 187 -9.58 -5.94 -40.67
CA LEU A 187 -10.07 -7.22 -41.19
C LEU A 187 -11.07 -7.02 -42.33
N HIS A 188 -12.05 -6.13 -42.16
CA HIS A 188 -13.04 -5.83 -43.20
C HIS A 188 -12.39 -5.29 -44.47
N ASP A 189 -11.44 -4.37 -44.33
CA ASP A 189 -10.75 -3.73 -45.46
C ASP A 189 -9.88 -4.75 -46.22
N ALA A 190 -9.07 -5.54 -45.50
CA ALA A 190 -8.20 -6.55 -46.12
C ALA A 190 -9.00 -7.61 -46.88
N VAL A 191 -10.05 -8.16 -46.26
CA VAL A 191 -10.91 -9.19 -46.86
C VAL A 191 -11.68 -8.62 -48.06
N SER A 192 -12.22 -7.41 -47.95
CA SER A 192 -12.98 -6.79 -49.05
C SER A 192 -12.10 -6.53 -50.28
N GLN A 193 -10.85 -6.10 -50.08
CA GLN A 193 -9.89 -5.91 -51.17
C GLN A 193 -9.55 -7.24 -51.87
N GLN A 194 -9.32 -8.30 -51.11
CA GLN A 194 -9.03 -9.63 -51.66
C GLN A 194 -10.23 -10.20 -52.43
N LEU A 195 -11.43 -10.11 -51.87
CA LEU A 195 -12.66 -10.55 -52.53
C LEU A 195 -12.94 -9.74 -53.80
N PHE A 196 -12.68 -8.43 -53.79
CA PHE A 196 -12.81 -7.59 -54.98
C PHE A 196 -11.84 -8.02 -56.09
N ALA A 197 -10.58 -8.30 -55.74
CA ALA A 197 -9.58 -8.75 -56.70
C ALA A 197 -9.96 -10.13 -57.30
N ILE A 198 -10.41 -11.08 -56.47
CA ILE A 198 -10.93 -12.37 -56.92
C ILE A 198 -12.13 -12.19 -57.87
N ALA A 199 -13.09 -11.32 -57.51
CA ALA A 199 -14.27 -11.06 -58.31
C ALA A 199 -13.91 -10.46 -59.69
N MET A 200 -12.99 -9.51 -59.74
CA MET A 200 -12.50 -8.91 -61.00
C MET A 200 -11.78 -9.93 -61.88
N THR A 201 -10.87 -10.72 -61.30
CA THR A 201 -10.13 -11.75 -62.05
C THR A 201 -11.07 -12.82 -62.60
N THR A 202 -12.05 -13.26 -61.79
CA THR A 202 -13.08 -14.22 -62.21
C THR A 202 -13.97 -13.65 -63.33
N ALA A 203 -14.31 -12.37 -63.29
CA ALA A 203 -15.07 -11.71 -64.35
C ALA A 203 -14.29 -11.62 -65.67
N ALA A 204 -12.97 -11.37 -65.61
CA ALA A 204 -12.10 -11.38 -66.77
C ALA A 204 -11.97 -12.80 -67.38
N LEU A 205 -11.92 -13.82 -66.51
CA LEU A 205 -11.86 -15.23 -66.87
C LEU A 205 -13.00 -15.68 -67.79
N LYS A 206 -14.24 -15.22 -67.52
CA LYS A 206 -15.41 -15.53 -68.37
C LYS A 206 -15.20 -15.18 -69.84
N ARG A 207 -14.47 -14.10 -70.14
CA ARG A 207 -14.18 -13.66 -71.52
C ARG A 207 -12.94 -14.34 -72.11
N LEU A 208 -12.04 -14.82 -71.26
CA LEU A 208 -10.75 -15.38 -71.64
C LEU A 208 -10.83 -16.87 -71.99
N VAL A 209 -11.72 -17.62 -71.31
CA VAL A 209 -11.93 -19.06 -71.54
C VAL A 209 -12.23 -19.38 -73.02
N GLU A 210 -13.04 -18.56 -73.68
CA GLU A 210 -13.40 -18.78 -75.10
C GLU A 210 -12.26 -18.37 -76.06
N LYS A 211 -11.44 -17.39 -75.69
CA LYS A 211 -10.41 -16.80 -76.57
C LYS A 211 -9.03 -17.43 -76.43
N ASN A 212 -8.65 -17.85 -75.22
CA ASN A 212 -7.33 -18.39 -74.93
C ASN A 212 -7.41 -19.33 -73.69
N PRO A 213 -7.73 -20.62 -73.90
CA PRO A 213 -7.92 -21.59 -72.83
C PRO A 213 -6.68 -21.79 -71.95
N GLN A 214 -5.46 -21.79 -72.53
CA GLN A 214 -4.23 -21.94 -71.74
C GLN A 214 -4.03 -20.77 -70.77
N ARG A 215 -4.26 -19.54 -71.22
CA ARG A 215 -4.13 -18.35 -70.37
C ARG A 215 -5.27 -18.25 -69.35
N ALA A 216 -6.43 -18.82 -69.65
CA ALA A 216 -7.52 -18.97 -68.68
C ALA A 216 -7.15 -19.95 -67.56
N ALA A 217 -6.54 -21.10 -67.87
CA ALA A 217 -6.07 -22.04 -66.85
C ALA A 217 -5.10 -21.39 -65.84
N GLN A 218 -4.12 -20.61 -66.33
CA GLN A 218 -3.20 -19.85 -65.47
C GLN A 218 -3.91 -18.81 -64.58
N GLN A 219 -4.98 -18.19 -65.08
CA GLN A 219 -5.79 -17.25 -64.28
C GLN A 219 -6.65 -17.96 -63.23
N ILE A 220 -7.08 -19.20 -63.49
CA ILE A 220 -7.81 -20.02 -62.50
C ILE A 220 -6.86 -20.34 -61.34
N GLU A 221 -5.65 -20.82 -61.63
CA GLU A 221 -4.62 -21.08 -60.61
C GLU A 221 -4.35 -19.82 -59.76
N LEU A 222 -4.22 -18.65 -60.41
CA LEU A 222 -4.03 -17.39 -59.68
C LEU A 222 -5.23 -17.06 -58.77
N VAL A 223 -6.46 -17.28 -59.22
CA VAL A 223 -7.66 -17.06 -58.39
C VAL A 223 -7.70 -18.02 -57.20
N GLU A 224 -7.33 -19.29 -57.40
CA GLU A 224 -7.24 -20.28 -56.32
C GLU A 224 -6.17 -19.89 -55.29
N GLU A 225 -4.99 -19.44 -55.73
CA GLU A 225 -3.95 -18.93 -54.84
C GLU A 225 -4.41 -17.70 -54.06
N MET A 226 -5.07 -16.75 -54.72
CA MET A 226 -5.61 -15.54 -54.06
C MET A 226 -6.68 -15.88 -53.03
N ALA A 227 -7.57 -16.84 -53.33
CA ALA A 227 -8.60 -17.30 -52.40
C ALA A 227 -7.99 -18.01 -51.18
N ALA A 228 -7.01 -18.88 -51.40
CA ALA A 228 -6.30 -19.58 -50.32
C ALA A 228 -5.53 -18.58 -49.42
N ALA A 229 -4.85 -17.61 -50.01
CA ALA A 229 -4.15 -16.55 -49.27
C ALA A 229 -5.11 -15.70 -48.43
N ALA A 230 -6.24 -15.30 -49.00
CA ALA A 230 -7.27 -14.54 -48.30
C ALA A 230 -7.86 -15.31 -47.10
N GLN A 231 -8.10 -16.60 -47.29
CA GLN A 231 -8.59 -17.48 -46.24
C GLN A 231 -7.58 -17.66 -45.11
N ALA A 232 -6.29 -17.79 -45.43
CA ALA A 232 -5.22 -17.86 -44.44
C ALA A 232 -5.10 -16.56 -43.63
N GLU A 233 -5.17 -15.40 -44.29
CA GLU A 233 -5.09 -14.10 -43.62
C GLU A 233 -6.28 -13.83 -42.71
N MET A 234 -7.51 -14.12 -43.16
CA MET A 234 -8.70 -14.01 -42.31
C MET A 234 -8.61 -14.88 -41.06
N ARG A 235 -8.09 -16.12 -41.19
CA ARG A 235 -7.90 -17.04 -40.06
C ARG A 235 -6.85 -16.53 -39.08
N ALA A 236 -5.73 -16.01 -39.59
CA ALA A 236 -4.69 -15.41 -38.77
C ALA A 236 -5.23 -14.23 -37.94
N LEU A 237 -6.09 -13.39 -38.54
CA LEU A 237 -6.71 -12.26 -37.84
C LEU A 237 -7.73 -12.69 -36.78
N LEU A 238 -8.47 -13.79 -37.00
CA LEU A 238 -9.40 -14.33 -36.01
C LEU A 238 -8.68 -14.82 -34.74
N LEU A 239 -7.41 -15.21 -34.83
CA LEU A 239 -6.61 -15.55 -33.65
C LEU A 239 -6.40 -14.33 -32.74
N HIS A 240 -6.18 -13.14 -33.31
CA HIS A 240 -5.99 -11.90 -32.55
C HIS A 240 -7.27 -11.37 -31.88
N LEU A 241 -8.45 -11.73 -32.41
CA LEU A 241 -9.74 -11.36 -31.83
C LEU A 241 -10.16 -12.26 -30.64
N ARG A 242 -9.50 -13.41 -30.46
CA ARG A 242 -9.80 -14.33 -29.36
C ARG A 242 -9.40 -13.70 -28.02
N PRO A 243 -10.21 -13.84 -26.96
CA PRO A 243 -9.80 -13.44 -25.62
C PRO A 243 -8.48 -14.12 -25.25
N ALA A 244 -7.54 -13.31 -24.78
CA ALA A 244 -6.21 -13.79 -24.43
C ALA A 244 -6.11 -14.38 -23.02
N THR A 245 -7.17 -14.25 -22.22
CA THR A 245 -7.26 -14.87 -20.90
C THR A 245 -7.70 -16.32 -21.05
N LEU A 246 -7.16 -17.19 -20.21
CA LEU A 246 -7.41 -18.63 -20.27
C LEU A 246 -8.85 -19.07 -19.92
N GLN A 247 -9.77 -18.14 -19.62
CA GLN A 247 -11.20 -18.41 -19.37
C GLN A 247 -11.46 -19.56 -18.36
N ASN A 248 -10.72 -19.60 -17.26
CA ASN A 248 -10.75 -20.65 -16.23
C ASN A 248 -10.24 -22.04 -16.68
N LYS A 249 -9.52 -22.12 -17.81
CA LYS A 249 -8.81 -23.32 -18.25
C LYS A 249 -7.34 -23.25 -17.83
N THR A 250 -6.69 -24.40 -17.74
CA THR A 250 -5.23 -24.48 -17.61
C THR A 250 -4.56 -24.04 -18.92
N LEU A 251 -3.30 -23.61 -18.86
CA LEU A 251 -2.51 -23.26 -20.04
C LEU A 251 -2.51 -24.39 -21.07
N LYS A 252 -2.32 -25.63 -20.62
CA LYS A 252 -2.30 -26.82 -21.48
C LYS A 252 -3.62 -27.04 -22.21
N GLU A 253 -4.74 -27.01 -21.48
CA GLU A 253 -6.07 -27.16 -22.08
C GLU A 253 -6.34 -26.08 -23.14
N ALA A 254 -6.02 -24.82 -22.83
CA ALA A 254 -6.23 -23.72 -23.76
C ALA A 254 -5.36 -23.84 -25.03
N ILE A 255 -4.09 -24.27 -24.89
CA ILE A 255 -3.19 -24.53 -26.02
C ILE A 255 -3.73 -25.67 -26.87
N VAL A 256 -4.07 -26.81 -26.26
CA VAL A 256 -4.57 -27.98 -26.99
C VAL A 256 -5.86 -27.67 -27.73
N ASP A 257 -6.82 -27.00 -27.08
CA ASP A 257 -8.06 -26.55 -27.71
C ASP A 257 -7.80 -25.67 -28.94
N LEU A 258 -6.84 -24.75 -28.83
CA LEU A 258 -6.47 -23.86 -29.92
C LEU A 258 -5.86 -24.63 -31.09
N LEU A 259 -4.94 -25.56 -30.81
CA LEU A 259 -4.24 -26.34 -31.83
C LEU A 259 -5.18 -27.33 -32.51
N GLU A 260 -6.07 -28.00 -31.77
CA GLU A 260 -7.10 -28.87 -32.34
C GLU A 260 -8.07 -28.11 -33.25
N GLU A 261 -8.52 -26.93 -32.81
CA GLU A 261 -9.40 -26.10 -33.61
C GLU A 261 -8.73 -25.66 -34.92
N LEU A 262 -7.47 -25.26 -34.86
CA LEU A 262 -6.69 -24.89 -36.04
C LEU A 262 -6.44 -26.09 -36.96
N SER A 263 -6.11 -27.26 -36.40
CA SER A 263 -5.87 -28.48 -37.16
C SER A 263 -7.12 -28.95 -37.91
N ARG A 264 -8.31 -28.85 -37.31
CA ARG A 264 -9.58 -29.20 -37.98
C ARG A 264 -9.93 -28.27 -39.14
N LYS A 265 -9.53 -27.00 -39.05
CA LYS A 265 -9.98 -25.95 -39.97
C LYS A 265 -8.95 -25.63 -41.06
N ASN A 266 -7.71 -26.08 -40.94
CA ASN A 266 -6.63 -25.70 -41.83
C ASN A 266 -5.97 -26.89 -42.53
N THR A 267 -5.37 -26.67 -43.69
CA THR A 267 -4.58 -27.68 -44.43
C THR A 267 -3.17 -27.87 -43.88
N LEU A 268 -2.76 -27.02 -42.93
CA LEU A 268 -1.47 -27.09 -42.23
C LEU A 268 -1.45 -28.28 -41.27
N ALA A 269 -0.42 -29.14 -41.36
CA ALA A 269 -0.22 -30.22 -40.40
C ALA A 269 0.34 -29.65 -39.09
N ILE A 270 -0.41 -29.80 -37.99
CA ILE A 270 -0.03 -29.31 -36.67
C ILE A 270 0.30 -30.49 -35.79
N SER A 271 1.50 -30.51 -35.22
CA SER A 271 1.95 -31.49 -34.22
C SER A 271 2.25 -30.78 -32.90
N TRP A 272 1.96 -31.43 -31.77
CA TRP A 272 2.22 -30.81 -30.48
C TRP A 272 2.59 -31.80 -29.38
N GLU A 273 3.45 -31.34 -28.47
CA GLU A 273 3.86 -32.01 -27.24
C GLU A 273 3.77 -30.99 -26.09
N ILE A 274 2.67 -31.03 -25.33
CA ILE A 274 2.36 -30.04 -24.29
C ILE A 274 2.38 -30.74 -22.93
N GLU A 275 3.45 -30.54 -22.16
CA GLU A 275 3.54 -30.97 -20.77
C GLU A 275 2.58 -30.19 -19.88
N ASP A 276 2.17 -30.81 -18.77
CA ASP A 276 1.47 -30.09 -17.72
C ASP A 276 2.45 -29.26 -16.92
N VAL A 277 2.17 -27.96 -16.80
CA VAL A 277 3.06 -27.03 -16.10
C VAL A 277 2.26 -26.40 -14.97
N GLU A 278 2.29 -27.06 -13.81
CA GLU A 278 1.56 -26.64 -12.62
C GLU A 278 2.31 -25.52 -11.86
N GLY A 279 1.56 -24.73 -11.07
CA GLY A 279 2.13 -23.73 -10.16
C GLY A 279 2.57 -22.41 -10.80
N LEU A 280 2.25 -22.19 -12.08
CA LEU A 280 2.49 -20.91 -12.75
C LEU A 280 1.50 -19.83 -12.26
N PRO A 281 1.98 -18.60 -11.98
CA PRO A 281 1.09 -17.46 -11.81
C PRO A 281 0.29 -17.21 -13.10
N SER A 282 -1.00 -16.89 -12.97
CA SER A 282 -1.92 -16.69 -14.11
C SER A 282 -1.42 -15.69 -15.14
N GLY A 283 -0.66 -14.67 -14.71
CA GLY A 283 -0.01 -13.74 -15.60
C GLY A 283 0.96 -14.42 -16.56
N ILE A 284 1.82 -15.32 -16.07
CA ILE A 284 2.78 -16.04 -16.91
C ILE A 284 2.06 -16.91 -17.95
N GLU A 285 1.00 -17.60 -17.52
CA GLU A 285 0.20 -18.44 -18.40
C GLU A 285 -0.46 -17.62 -19.53
N ASP A 286 -1.10 -16.49 -19.20
CA ASP A 286 -1.72 -15.58 -20.18
C ASP A 286 -0.69 -15.04 -21.20
N HIS A 287 0.52 -14.68 -20.73
CA HIS A 287 1.56 -14.19 -21.63
C HIS A 287 2.11 -15.29 -22.54
N LEU A 288 2.34 -16.51 -22.04
CA LEU A 288 2.76 -17.65 -22.85
C LEU A 288 1.72 -18.00 -23.92
N PHE A 289 0.44 -18.01 -23.54
CA PHE A 289 -0.66 -18.24 -24.47
C PHE A 289 -0.72 -17.18 -25.58
N ARG A 290 -0.52 -15.89 -25.24
CA ARG A 290 -0.43 -14.80 -26.23
C ARG A 290 0.75 -14.96 -27.19
N ILE A 291 1.92 -15.37 -26.69
CA ILE A 291 3.10 -15.59 -27.54
C ILE A 291 2.85 -16.75 -28.50
N LEU A 292 2.19 -17.82 -28.05
CA LEU A 292 1.76 -18.90 -28.94
C LEU A 292 0.79 -18.40 -30.02
N GLN A 293 -0.24 -17.63 -29.66
CA GLN A 293 -1.20 -17.09 -30.62
C GLN A 293 -0.52 -16.23 -31.70
N GLU A 294 0.40 -15.36 -31.28
CA GLU A 294 1.17 -14.52 -32.20
C GLU A 294 2.08 -15.35 -33.11
N SER A 295 2.72 -16.40 -32.56
CA SER A 295 3.56 -17.32 -33.34
C SER A 295 2.74 -18.06 -34.40
N LEU A 296 1.59 -18.61 -34.02
CA LEU A 296 0.66 -19.29 -34.93
C LEU A 296 0.14 -18.34 -36.02
N SER A 297 -0.23 -17.12 -35.66
CA SER A 297 -0.70 -16.10 -36.61
C SER A 297 0.39 -15.74 -37.63
N ASN A 298 1.64 -15.56 -37.17
CA ASN A 298 2.77 -15.30 -38.05
C ASN A 298 3.03 -16.47 -39.01
N THR A 299 2.96 -17.72 -38.55
CA THR A 299 3.09 -18.90 -39.43
C THR A 299 1.99 -18.92 -40.49
N LEU A 300 0.73 -18.71 -40.11
CA LEU A 300 -0.40 -18.70 -41.04
C LEU A 300 -0.31 -17.56 -42.07
N ARG A 301 0.19 -16.39 -41.67
CA ARG A 301 0.24 -15.20 -42.53
C ARG A 301 1.46 -15.15 -43.43
N HIS A 302 2.61 -15.63 -42.97
CA HIS A 302 3.90 -15.35 -43.62
C HIS A 302 4.68 -16.59 -44.02
N ALA A 303 4.55 -17.70 -43.28
CA ALA A 303 5.47 -18.82 -43.46
C ALA A 303 5.22 -19.61 -44.73
N ARG A 304 3.98 -19.67 -45.25
CA ARG A 304 3.59 -20.64 -46.30
C ARG A 304 4.06 -22.07 -45.94
N ALA A 305 4.02 -22.37 -44.64
CA ALA A 305 4.45 -23.64 -44.07
C ALA A 305 3.45 -24.74 -44.41
N ASN A 306 3.94 -25.98 -44.49
CA ASN A 306 3.11 -27.19 -44.55
C ASN A 306 2.96 -27.83 -43.18
N GLN A 307 3.92 -27.59 -42.28
CA GLN A 307 3.96 -28.18 -40.96
C GLN A 307 4.32 -27.16 -39.88
N ILE A 308 3.72 -27.31 -38.71
CA ILE A 308 4.10 -26.61 -37.49
C ILE A 308 4.18 -27.59 -36.32
N ALA A 309 5.19 -27.42 -35.48
CA ALA A 309 5.41 -28.16 -34.26
C ALA A 309 5.39 -27.21 -33.05
N VAL A 310 4.58 -27.53 -32.05
CA VAL A 310 4.48 -26.77 -30.80
C VAL A 310 4.89 -27.63 -29.62
N LYS A 311 5.86 -27.18 -28.83
CA LYS A 311 6.30 -27.88 -27.61
C LYS A 311 6.23 -26.95 -26.41
N LEU A 312 5.63 -27.43 -25.33
CA LEU A 312 5.67 -26.78 -24.03
C LEU A 312 6.23 -27.79 -23.03
N PHE A 313 7.33 -27.45 -22.37
CA PHE A 313 7.99 -28.35 -21.43
C PHE A 313 8.74 -27.59 -20.35
N THR A 314 9.02 -28.25 -19.23
CA THR A 314 9.81 -27.67 -18.14
C THR A 314 11.21 -28.27 -18.14
N LEU A 315 12.24 -27.41 -18.13
CA LEU A 315 13.64 -27.84 -18.11
C LEU A 315 14.48 -26.91 -17.23
N GLN A 316 15.20 -27.48 -16.26
CA GLN A 316 16.14 -26.75 -15.38
C GLN A 316 15.50 -25.54 -14.67
N GLY A 317 14.27 -25.68 -14.15
CA GLY A 317 13.56 -24.61 -13.46
C GLY A 317 13.05 -23.49 -14.39
N GLN A 318 12.91 -23.78 -15.69
CA GLN A 318 12.36 -22.86 -16.68
C GLN A 318 11.22 -23.52 -17.45
N VAL A 319 10.13 -22.79 -17.67
CA VAL A 319 9.14 -23.17 -18.68
C VAL A 319 9.68 -22.76 -20.04
N ARG A 320 9.60 -23.68 -21.00
CA ARG A 320 10.01 -23.46 -22.38
C ARG A 320 8.84 -23.67 -23.32
N LEU A 321 8.54 -22.64 -24.11
CA LEU A 321 7.60 -22.73 -25.22
C LEU A 321 8.41 -22.65 -26.52
N ARG A 322 8.31 -23.67 -27.35
CA ARG A 322 8.95 -23.75 -28.67
C ARG A 322 7.89 -23.89 -29.75
N VAL A 323 7.96 -23.04 -30.76
CA VAL A 323 7.13 -23.10 -31.96
C VAL A 323 8.06 -23.18 -33.17
N THR A 324 7.84 -24.15 -34.06
CA THR A 324 8.70 -24.38 -35.23
C THR A 324 7.85 -24.61 -36.46
N ASP A 325 8.09 -23.84 -37.53
CA ASP A 325 7.47 -24.03 -38.84
C ASP A 325 8.51 -24.34 -39.93
N ASP A 326 8.07 -25.01 -40.99
CA ASP A 326 8.88 -25.40 -42.15
C ASP A 326 8.76 -24.41 -43.32
N GLY A 327 8.37 -23.16 -43.03
CA GLY A 327 8.05 -22.17 -44.05
C GLY A 327 9.23 -21.53 -44.79
N VAL A 328 8.94 -20.43 -45.47
CA VAL A 328 9.92 -19.66 -46.26
C VAL A 328 10.99 -18.96 -45.42
N GLY A 329 10.81 -18.85 -44.10
CA GLY A 329 11.73 -18.17 -43.19
C GLY A 329 12.05 -16.70 -43.57
N PHE A 330 12.93 -16.07 -42.81
CA PHE A 330 13.37 -14.69 -43.02
C PHE A 330 14.77 -14.45 -42.43
N ASN A 331 15.36 -13.28 -42.72
CA ASN A 331 16.60 -12.85 -42.08
C ASN A 331 16.28 -12.08 -40.78
N PRO A 332 16.58 -12.61 -39.59
CA PRO A 332 16.30 -11.96 -38.32
C PRO A 332 17.16 -10.71 -38.05
N GLU A 333 18.31 -10.56 -38.71
CA GLU A 333 19.24 -9.42 -38.54
C GLU A 333 19.00 -8.27 -39.55
N GLY A 334 18.03 -8.41 -40.46
CA GLY A 334 17.74 -7.40 -41.47
C GLY A 334 16.99 -6.17 -40.93
N GLU A 335 17.35 -4.97 -41.41
CA GLU A 335 16.80 -3.66 -40.99
C GLU A 335 15.28 -3.48 -41.15
N LYS A 336 14.59 -4.34 -41.92
CA LYS A 336 13.17 -4.18 -42.29
C LYS A 336 12.17 -5.00 -41.46
N LEU A 337 12.60 -5.85 -40.53
CA LEU A 337 11.73 -6.88 -39.93
C LEU A 337 11.64 -6.85 -38.40
N THR A 338 11.64 -5.65 -37.80
CA THR A 338 11.03 -5.51 -36.46
C THR A 338 9.52 -5.33 -36.64
N SER A 339 8.83 -6.38 -37.09
CA SER A 339 7.37 -6.38 -37.14
C SER A 339 6.81 -6.18 -35.73
N TYR A 340 5.66 -5.49 -35.63
CA TYR A 340 5.02 -5.17 -34.35
C TYR A 340 4.80 -6.42 -33.48
N GLY A 341 4.47 -7.57 -34.10
CA GLY A 341 4.31 -8.86 -33.46
C GLY A 341 5.56 -9.38 -32.75
N LEU A 342 6.72 -9.39 -33.43
CA LEU A 342 7.99 -9.84 -32.85
C LEU A 342 8.44 -8.90 -31.70
N ARG A 343 8.20 -7.60 -31.84
CA ARG A 343 8.47 -6.62 -30.78
C ARG A 343 7.60 -6.86 -29.56
N SER A 344 6.29 -7.06 -29.74
CA SER A 344 5.38 -7.37 -28.63
C SER A 344 5.76 -8.66 -27.92
N MET A 345 6.18 -9.70 -28.66
CA MET A 345 6.69 -10.94 -28.04
C MET A 345 7.93 -10.67 -27.19
N ARG A 346 8.90 -9.88 -27.66
CA ARG A 346 10.09 -9.51 -26.87
C ARG A 346 9.74 -8.72 -25.61
N GLU A 347 8.86 -7.72 -25.73
CA GLU A 347 8.41 -6.90 -24.59
C GLU A 347 7.73 -7.78 -23.53
N ARG A 348 6.82 -8.67 -23.94
CA ARG A 348 6.16 -9.61 -23.02
C ARG A 348 7.11 -10.57 -22.34
N VAL A 349 8.08 -11.12 -23.07
CA VAL A 349 9.08 -12.04 -22.47
C VAL A 349 9.98 -11.28 -21.49
N ALA A 350 10.34 -10.03 -21.79
CA ALA A 350 11.12 -9.19 -20.90
C ALA A 350 10.36 -8.84 -19.61
N GLU A 351 9.05 -8.55 -19.69
CA GLU A 351 8.18 -8.31 -18.52
C GLU A 351 8.15 -9.50 -17.56
N LEU A 352 8.36 -10.72 -18.06
CA LEU A 352 8.38 -11.96 -17.30
C LEU A 352 9.78 -12.35 -16.82
N GLY A 353 10.80 -11.53 -17.10
CA GLY A 353 12.21 -11.86 -16.80
C GLY A 353 12.75 -13.04 -17.61
N GLY A 354 12.13 -13.36 -18.75
CA GLY A 354 12.51 -14.47 -19.62
C GLY A 354 13.49 -14.09 -20.74
N SER A 355 13.76 -15.05 -21.62
CA SER A 355 14.51 -14.84 -22.86
C SER A 355 13.77 -15.39 -24.07
N LEU A 356 13.91 -14.71 -25.21
CA LEU A 356 13.30 -15.07 -26.49
C LEU A 356 14.41 -15.20 -27.54
N ASP A 357 14.55 -16.40 -28.11
CA ASP A 357 15.40 -16.63 -29.28
C ASP A 357 14.51 -16.88 -30.51
N ILE A 358 14.91 -16.29 -31.64
CA ILE A 358 14.26 -16.49 -32.93
C ILE A 358 15.32 -16.97 -33.91
N TYR A 359 15.18 -18.21 -34.37
CA TYR A 359 16.02 -18.81 -35.39
C TYR A 359 15.24 -18.86 -36.69
N SER A 360 15.68 -18.11 -37.70
CA SER A 360 15.06 -18.14 -39.03
C SER A 360 16.14 -17.94 -40.09
N ALA A 361 15.95 -18.59 -41.23
CA ALA A 361 16.74 -18.34 -42.43
C ALA A 361 15.85 -18.54 -43.65
N VAL A 362 16.11 -17.74 -44.70
CA VAL A 362 15.35 -17.83 -45.96
C VAL A 362 15.42 -19.26 -46.52
N GLY A 363 14.25 -19.87 -46.72
CA GLY A 363 14.04 -21.24 -47.18
C GLY A 363 14.16 -22.34 -46.12
N LYS A 364 14.35 -22.02 -44.84
CA LYS A 364 14.57 -23.01 -43.76
C LYS A 364 13.55 -22.94 -42.62
N GLY A 365 12.45 -22.22 -42.81
CA GLY A 365 11.43 -22.06 -41.77
C GLY A 365 11.84 -21.13 -40.63
N THR A 366 11.06 -21.16 -39.56
CA THR A 366 11.26 -20.33 -38.37
C THR A 366 11.06 -21.15 -37.11
N GLN A 367 11.94 -20.96 -36.13
CA GLN A 367 11.80 -21.47 -34.77
C GLN A 367 11.83 -20.32 -33.77
N ILE A 368 10.80 -20.25 -32.94
CA ILE A 368 10.69 -19.32 -31.81
C ILE A 368 10.83 -20.13 -30.53
N GLU A 369 11.76 -19.75 -29.66
CA GLU A 369 11.97 -20.36 -28.36
C GLU A 369 11.89 -19.33 -27.24
N VAL A 370 10.89 -19.48 -26.38
CA VAL A 370 10.68 -18.67 -25.18
C VAL A 370 11.13 -19.47 -23.97
N ARG A 371 11.87 -18.83 -23.06
CA ARG A 371 12.28 -19.43 -21.78
C ARG A 371 11.93 -18.49 -20.65
N ILE A 372 11.11 -18.96 -19.71
CA ILE A 372 10.68 -18.18 -18.53
C ILE A 372 11.16 -18.88 -17.27
N PRO A 373 11.95 -18.21 -16.40
CA PRO A 373 12.35 -18.78 -15.13
C PRO A 373 11.14 -18.93 -14.20
N VAL A 374 11.01 -20.10 -13.58
CA VAL A 374 9.96 -20.37 -12.59
C VAL A 374 10.65 -20.47 -11.24
N MET A 375 10.39 -19.49 -10.38
CA MET A 375 10.80 -19.59 -8.99
C MET A 375 9.84 -20.57 -8.30
N PRO A 376 10.33 -21.65 -7.68
CA PRO A 376 9.46 -22.49 -6.86
C PRO A 376 8.82 -21.59 -5.81
N GLN A 377 7.49 -21.67 -5.69
CA GLN A 377 6.80 -20.97 -4.62
C GLN A 377 7.34 -21.53 -3.31
N THR A 378 8.15 -20.73 -2.62
CA THR A 378 8.59 -21.08 -1.28
C THR A 378 7.31 -21.11 -0.46
N GLU A 379 6.88 -22.31 -0.05
CA GLU A 379 5.83 -22.46 0.96
C GLU A 379 6.21 -21.53 2.11
N GLN A 380 5.39 -20.50 2.34
CA GLN A 380 5.45 -19.75 3.58
C GLN A 380 5.02 -20.72 4.67
N GLU A 381 5.95 -21.51 5.19
CA GLU A 381 5.79 -22.21 6.45
C GLU A 381 5.43 -21.15 7.50
N GLY A 382 4.18 -21.21 7.95
CA GLY A 382 3.69 -20.39 9.03
C GLY A 382 4.58 -20.61 10.24
N SER A 383 5.34 -19.57 10.59
CA SER A 383 6.01 -19.49 11.88
C SER A 383 4.95 -19.36 12.98
N GLU A 384 4.34 -20.49 13.38
CA GLU A 384 3.78 -20.63 14.72
C GLU A 384 4.97 -20.70 15.70
N HIS A 385 5.28 -19.56 16.32
CA HIS A 385 6.08 -19.55 17.52
C HIS A 385 5.18 -19.88 18.73
N PRO A 386 5.55 -20.88 19.56
CA PRO A 386 4.84 -21.19 20.80
C PRO A 386 4.97 -20.09 21.87
#